data_AF-A0A6C0H4Z3-F1
#
_entry.id   AF-A0A6C0H4Z3-F1
#
_cell.length_a   1.000
_cell.length_b   1.000
_cell.length_c   1.000
_cell.angle_alpha   90.00
_cell.angle_beta   90.00
_cell.angle_gamma   90.00
#
_symmetry.space_group_name_H-M   'P 1'
#
loop_
_entity.id
_entity.type
_entity.pdbx_description
1 polymer ?
#
loop_
_entity_poly.entity_id
_entity_poly.type
_entity_poly.pdbx_seq_one_letter_code
_entity_poly.pdbx_strand_id
1 'polypeptide(L)'
;MPYILEVQKIAWNYKSRHIGYMNKIFETQEDACAYYNKFNQHMMPLTNKNNYCSDWDPETFLIYIVREHFYEHLHIAPFEKNNKNENINENNNNFL
;
A
#
# COMPACT_ATOMS: atom_id res chain seq x y z
N MET A 1 14.87 -12.16 -1.79
CA MET A 1 13.41 -12.39 -1.71
C MET A 1 12.73 -11.05 -1.93
N PRO A 2 11.63 -10.99 -2.69
CA PRO A 2 10.88 -9.75 -2.84
C PRO A 2 10.16 -9.38 -1.53
N TYR A 3 9.68 -8.14 -1.45
CA TYR A 3 9.01 -7.55 -0.31
C TYR A 3 7.63 -7.01 -0.69
N ILE A 4 6.75 -6.88 0.31
CA ILE A 4 5.37 -6.36 0.19
C ILE A 4 5.01 -5.54 1.42
N LEU A 5 3.96 -4.73 1.30
CA LEU A 5 3.32 -4.07 2.44
C LEU A 5 2.14 -4.91 2.93
N GLU A 6 2.28 -5.46 4.13
CA GLU A 6 1.16 -5.95 4.92
C GLU A 6 0.37 -4.76 5.46
N VAL A 7 -0.95 -4.84 5.38
CA VAL A 7 -1.86 -3.83 5.92
C VAL A 7 -2.65 -4.44 7.07
N GLN A 8 -2.59 -3.79 8.23
CA GLN A 8 -3.40 -4.13 9.39
C GLN A 8 -4.34 -2.97 9.74
N LYS A 9 -5.44 -3.28 10.43
CA LYS A 9 -6.38 -2.29 10.96
C LYS A 9 -6.46 -2.40 12.47
N ILE A 10 -6.32 -1.27 13.17
CA ILE A 10 -6.55 -1.18 14.60
C ILE A 10 -8.05 -1.23 14.89
N ALA A 11 -8.42 -2.03 15.90
CA ALA A 11 -9.72 -2.01 16.53
C ALA A 11 -9.72 -1.15 17.80
N TRP A 12 -10.91 -0.83 18.30
CA TRP A 12 -11.14 0.04 19.46
C TRP A 12 -10.42 -0.40 20.75
N ASN A 13 -10.01 -1.68 20.83
CA ASN A 13 -9.27 -2.25 21.96
C ASN A 13 -7.74 -2.24 21.74
N TYR A 14 -7.23 -1.43 20.80
CA TYR A 14 -5.83 -1.33 20.41
C TYR A 14 -5.21 -2.62 19.87
N LYS A 15 -6.04 -3.63 19.54
CA LYS A 15 -5.57 -4.80 18.81
C LYS A 15 -5.59 -4.50 17.32
N SER A 16 -4.48 -4.78 16.65
CA SER A 16 -4.43 -4.77 15.20
C SER A 16 -4.89 -6.12 14.64
N ARG A 17 -5.54 -6.08 13.48
CA ARG A 17 -5.92 -7.27 12.72
C ARG A 17 -5.36 -7.14 11.31
N HIS A 18 -4.72 -8.19 10.82
CA HIS A 18 -4.36 -8.32 9.41
C HIS A 18 -5.60 -8.18 8.52
N ILE A 19 -5.55 -7.29 7.53
CA ILE A 19 -6.64 -7.10 6.56
C ILE A 19 -6.23 -7.40 5.13
N GLY A 20 -4.93 -7.54 4.85
CA GLY A 20 -4.45 -7.97 3.54
C GLY A 20 -3.06 -7.48 3.22
N TYR A 21 -2.68 -7.67 1.96
CA TYR A 21 -1.42 -7.20 1.40
C TYR A 21 -1.69 -6.27 0.23
N MET A 22 -0.86 -5.23 0.13
CA MET A 22 -0.91 -4.28 -0.96
C MET A 22 -0.53 -4.96 -2.28
N ASN A 23 -1.27 -4.64 -3.34
CA ASN A 23 -1.02 -5.11 -4.70
C ASN A 23 0.14 -4.37 -5.36
N LYS A 24 1.31 -4.52 -4.73
CA LYS A 24 2.60 -4.03 -5.21
C LYS A 24 3.72 -4.82 -4.54
N ILE A 25 4.61 -5.36 -5.37
CA ILE A 25 5.80 -6.12 -4.94
C ILE A 25 7.03 -5.24 -5.15
N PHE A 26 7.99 -5.34 -4.23
CA PHE A 26 9.24 -4.59 -4.24
C PHE A 26 10.44 -5.55 -4.28
N GLU A 27 11.52 -5.16 -4.95
CA GLU A 27 12.73 -6.00 -5.01
C GLU A 27 13.51 -5.93 -3.71
N THR A 28 13.55 -4.75 -3.08
CA THR A 28 14.26 -4.50 -1.82
C THR A 28 13.32 -4.00 -0.72
N GLN A 29 13.76 -4.15 0.52
CA GLN A 29 13.04 -3.64 1.69
C GLN A 29 13.04 -2.10 1.69
N GLU A 30 14.14 -1.50 1.23
CA GLU A 30 14.33 -0.06 1.06
C GLU A 30 13.33 0.52 0.06
N ASP A 31 13.09 -0.16 -1.07
CA ASP A 31 12.10 0.27 -2.06
C ASP A 31 10.68 0.29 -1.48
N ALA A 32 10.33 -0.74 -0.70
CA ALA A 32 9.04 -0.80 0.00
C ALA A 32 8.88 0.36 1.01
N CYS A 33 9.94 0.65 1.77
CA CYS A 33 9.97 1.79 2.70
C CYS A 33 9.84 3.12 1.97
N ALA A 34 10.64 3.33 0.92
CA ALA A 34 10.65 4.55 0.12
C ALA A 34 9.27 4.79 -0.52
N TYR A 35 8.64 3.74 -1.02
CA TYR A 35 7.28 3.78 -1.53
C TYR A 35 6.28 4.25 -0.47
N TYR A 36 6.26 3.60 0.70
CA TYR A 36 5.37 4.01 1.79
C TYR A 36 5.62 5.48 2.20
N ASN A 37 6.89 5.86 2.40
CA ASN A 37 7.28 7.21 2.85
C ASN A 37 6.88 8.29 1.83
N LYS A 38 6.92 7.97 0.54
CA LYS A 38 6.50 8.88 -0.53
C LYS A 38 5.01 9.24 -0.45
N PHE A 39 4.16 8.26 -0.13
CA PHE A 39 2.71 8.42 -0.14
C PHE A 39 2.10 8.76 1.22
N ASN A 40 2.82 8.50 2.31
CA ASN A 40 2.36 8.73 3.68
C ASN A 40 3.26 9.77 4.38
N GLN A 41 3.45 10.93 3.76
CA GLN A 41 4.34 11.99 4.28
C GLN A 41 3.87 12.58 5.62
N HIS A 42 2.57 12.44 5.94
CA HIS A 42 1.99 12.81 7.22
C HIS A 42 2.28 11.80 8.34
N MET A 43 2.75 10.60 7.99
CA MET A 43 3.04 9.53 8.93
C MET A 43 4.53 9.45 9.26
N MET A 44 4.85 8.78 10.36
CA MET A 44 6.24 8.44 10.68
C MET A 44 6.84 7.55 9.58
N PRO A 45 8.06 7.86 9.08
CA PRO A 45 8.70 7.07 8.03
C PRO A 45 9.04 5.64 8.46
N LEU A 46 8.91 4.68 7.55
CA LEU A 46 9.43 3.32 7.72
C LEU A 46 10.95 3.29 7.56
N THR A 47 11.62 2.69 8.53
CA THR A 47 13.08 2.54 8.58
C THR A 47 13.46 1.24 9.28
N ASN A 48 14.75 0.89 9.29
CA ASN A 48 15.22 -0.23 10.10
C ASN A 48 15.02 -0.01 11.62
N LYS A 49 15.00 1.24 12.09
CA LYS A 49 14.88 1.57 13.52
C LYS A 49 13.50 1.26 14.11
N ASN A 50 12.45 1.26 13.29
CA ASN A 50 11.09 0.92 13.72
C ASN A 50 10.66 -0.48 13.26
N ASN A 51 11.63 -1.37 13.00
CA ASN A 51 11.38 -2.73 12.52
C ASN A 51 10.46 -2.75 11.29
N TYR A 52 10.52 -1.70 10.45
CA TYR A 52 9.72 -1.57 9.23
C TYR A 52 8.21 -1.63 9.48
N CYS A 53 7.76 -1.19 10.65
CA CYS A 53 6.37 -1.06 11.04
C CYS A 53 6.03 0.41 11.25
N SER A 54 4.92 0.87 10.68
CA SER A 54 4.43 2.22 10.89
C SER A 54 3.73 2.32 12.24
N ASP A 55 3.56 3.55 12.73
CA ASP A 55 2.46 3.84 13.66
C ASP A 55 1.11 3.70 12.95
N TRP A 56 0.02 3.77 13.72
CA TRP A 56 -1.32 3.77 13.15
C TRP A 56 -1.71 5.14 12.63
N ASP A 57 -2.29 5.17 11.44
CA ASP A 57 -2.82 6.39 10.84
C ASP A 57 -4.08 6.84 11.59
N PRO A 58 -4.13 8.09 12.09
CA PRO A 58 -5.23 8.57 12.94
C PRO A 58 -6.58 8.70 12.22
N GLU A 59 -6.57 8.81 10.90
CA GLU A 59 -7.77 8.96 10.09
C GLU A 59 -8.32 7.60 9.65
N THR A 60 -7.43 6.69 9.25
CA THR A 60 -7.81 5.40 8.66
C THR A 60 -7.74 4.22 9.63
N PHE A 61 -7.04 4.39 10.75
CA PHE A 61 -6.69 3.34 11.72
C PHE A 61 -5.88 2.20 11.11
N LEU A 62 -5.12 2.47 10.05
CA LEU A 62 -4.29 1.48 9.37
C LEU A 62 -2.86 1.50 9.86
N ILE A 63 -2.23 0.32 9.87
CA ILE A 63 -0.80 0.11 10.09
C ILE A 63 -0.24 -0.58 8.86
N TYR A 64 0.97 -0.19 8.47
CA TYR A 64 1.70 -0.76 7.35
C TYR A 64 2.99 -1.41 7.84
N ILE A 65 3.24 -2.64 7.40
CA ILE A 65 4.42 -3.43 7.80
C ILE A 65 5.09 -3.97 6.55
N VAL A 66 6.41 -3.76 6.41
CA VAL A 66 7.17 -4.41 5.32
C VAL A 66 7.41 -5.88 5.68
N ARG A 67 7.04 -6.78 4.78
CA ARG A 67 7.23 -8.23 4.91
C ARG A 67 7.96 -8.78 3.69
N GLU A 68 8.65 -9.89 3.88
CA GLU A 68 9.04 -10.76 2.77
C GLU A 68 7.78 -11.29 2.08
N HIS A 69 7.82 -11.41 0.76
CA HIS A 69 6.71 -11.90 -0.04
C HIS A 69 6.83 -13.41 -0.30
N PHE A 70 5.85 -14.17 0.18
CA PHE A 70 5.73 -15.62 0.01
C PHE A 70 4.48 -16.02 -0.79
N TYR A 71 4.14 -15.26 -1.83
CA TYR A 71 2.99 -15.50 -2.72
C TYR A 71 1.61 -15.28 -2.05
N GLU A 72 1.51 -14.30 -1.16
CA GLU A 72 0.27 -13.90 -0.53
C GLU A 72 -0.74 -13.30 -1.53
N HIS A 73 -2.04 -13.40 -1.22
CA HIS A 73 -3.10 -12.83 -2.06
C HIS A 73 -3.15 -11.30 -1.95
N LEU A 74 -2.66 -10.62 -2.98
CA LEU A 74 -2.54 -9.17 -3.03
C LEU A 74 -3.84 -8.51 -3.50
N HIS A 75 -4.59 -7.89 -2.59
CA HIS A 75 -5.93 -7.37 -2.89
C HIS A 75 -6.20 -5.97 -2.31
N ILE A 76 -5.29 -5.43 -1.51
CA ILE A 76 -5.36 -4.03 -1.09
C ILE A 76 -4.80 -3.16 -2.22
N ALA A 77 -5.55 -2.16 -2.65
CA ALA A 77 -5.11 -1.28 -3.74
C ALA A 77 -3.81 -0.55 -3.39
N PRO A 78 -2.92 -0.30 -4.37
CA PRO A 78 -1.75 0.55 -4.16
C PRO A 78 -2.15 2.00 -3.88
N PHE A 79 -1.24 2.80 -3.33
CA PHE A 79 -1.48 4.23 -3.10
C PHE A 79 -1.60 5.04 -4.39
N GLU A 80 -0.97 4.56 -5.48
CA GLU A 80 -1.03 5.22 -6.78
C GLU A 80 -2.45 5.15 -7.35
N LYS A 81 -2.98 6.27 -7.84
CA LYS A 81 -4.23 6.26 -8.59
C LYS A 81 -4.01 5.47 -9.88
N ASN A 82 -4.84 4.46 -10.10
CA ASN A 82 -4.88 3.76 -11.38
C ASN A 82 -5.50 4.68 -12.44
N ASN A 83 -4.68 5.31 -13.29
CA ASN A 83 -5.14 6.08 -14.46
C ASN A 83 -5.68 5.17 -15.59
N LYS A 84 -6.42 4.12 -15.26
CA LYS A 84 -7.11 3.28 -16.25
C LYS A 84 -8.58 3.71 -16.27
N ASN A 85 -8.90 4.85 -16.92
CA ASN A 85 -10.24 5.22 -17.42
C ASN A 85 -10.32 6.67 -18.00
N GLU A 86 -9.40 7.09 -18.87
CA GLU A 86 -9.56 8.39 -19.59
C GLU A 86 -9.49 8.31 -21.13
N ASN A 87 -9.29 7.13 -21.75
CA ASN A 87 -9.13 7.04 -23.22
C ASN A 87 -10.10 6.07 -23.92
N ILE A 88 -11.33 5.89 -23.41
CA ILE A 88 -12.39 5.21 -24.15
C ILE A 88 -13.59 6.15 -24.14
N ASN A 89 -13.62 7.17 -25.01
CA ASN A 89 -14.84 7.87 -25.48
C ASN A 89 -14.56 9.04 -26.47
N GLU A 90 -13.51 8.98 -27.28
CA GLU A 90 -13.41 9.84 -28.47
C GLU A 90 -12.99 8.96 -29.64
N ASN A 91 -13.96 8.45 -30.41
CA ASN A 91 -13.81 8.03 -31.83
C ASN A 91 -15.04 7.29 -32.41
N ASN A 92 -16.26 7.50 -31.88
CA ASN A 92 -17.46 6.93 -32.50
C ASN A 92 -18.50 8.02 -32.81
N ASN A 93 -18.15 8.98 -33.67
CA ASN A 93 -19.13 9.83 -34.37
C ASN A 93 -18.49 10.38 -35.64
N ASN A 94 -18.43 9.56 -36.69
CA ASN A 94 -18.35 10.03 -38.09
C ASN A 94 -18.67 8.87 -39.03
N PHE A 95 -19.92 8.40 -38.99
CA PHE A 95 -20.57 7.76 -40.13
C PHE A 95 -22.08 7.93 -39.95
N LEU A 96 -22.62 8.96 -40.61
CA LEU A 96 -23.87 8.97 -41.38
C LEU A 96 -24.02 10.34 -42.05
#